data_AF-A0A1D8AG43-F1
#
_entry.id   AF-A0A1D8AG43-F1
#
_cell.length_a   1.000
_cell.length_b   1.000
_cell.length_c   1.000
_cell.angle_alpha   90.00
_cell.angle_beta   90.00
_cell.angle_gamma   90.00
#
_symmetry.space_group_name_H-M   'P 1'
#
loop_
_entity.id
_entity.type
_entity.pdbx_description
1 polymer ?
#
loop_
_entity_poly.entity_id
_entity_poly.type
_entity_poly.pdbx_seq_one_letter_code
_entity_poly.pdbx_strand_id
1 'polypeptide(L)'
;MFDGLDPVILARAQFAFTVSFHFIFPSFSIGLASYLAVLEGLWLRTGKQVYLDLFQYWLKIFAIAFGMGVVSGIVMSYEFGTNWSVFSTKAGPVIGPLMAYEVLTAFFLEAGFLGVMLFGRSKVGPRLHYVATCMVALGTLISATWIISVNSWMQTPTGFAINAKGQFVPAGSWLTIIFNPSFPFRLVHTVIASYLTTSLVVGAVGAWHLLRKREDLHARKMFSMAMWMAAIVAPIQIFAGDMHGLNTLEHQTPKVLAMEGHYEASPKGAPLILFGFPSNAEGRVNYKVEVPKLSSLILRHDLNAPLPGLKDYPRDRWPPVPIVFWSFRIMVGLGFAMLGLGLVSLLARVRKRLYDWTLLHRFAIVMGPTGFVAVIAGWVTTEVGRQPYTVYGHLLTAQSHSPLAAPAVAASLLAFILVYFFVFGAGVFYIFRLMARTPVVGESEPTHDPARAAGITPAPAIDAESGGRG
;
A
#
# COMPACT_ATOMS: atom_id res chain seq x y z
N MET A 1 4.74 34.39 9.69
CA MET A 1 3.67 33.43 10.08
C MET A 1 4.21 32.01 10.29
N PHE A 2 5.37 31.64 9.74
CA PHE A 2 5.93 30.28 9.84
C PHE A 2 7.21 30.16 10.70
N ASP A 3 7.66 31.25 11.33
CA ASP A 3 8.99 31.33 11.96
C ASP A 3 9.13 30.56 13.29
N GLY A 4 8.02 30.04 13.85
CA GLY A 4 8.00 29.20 15.05
C GLY A 4 7.83 27.71 14.81
N LEU A 5 7.83 27.26 13.54
CA LEU A 5 7.61 25.85 13.18
C LEU A 5 8.94 25.11 13.02
N ASP A 6 9.01 23.88 13.53
CA ASP A 6 10.17 23.00 13.34
C ASP A 6 10.21 22.48 11.88
N PRO A 7 11.27 22.80 11.10
CA PRO A 7 11.39 22.35 9.72
C PRO A 7 11.40 20.81 9.60
N VAL A 8 11.88 20.07 10.61
CA VAL A 8 11.87 18.61 10.62
C VAL A 8 10.44 18.09 10.74
N ILE A 9 9.61 18.69 11.59
CA ILE A 9 8.20 18.31 11.73
C ILE A 9 7.45 18.60 10.43
N LEU A 10 7.70 19.75 9.80
CA LEU A 10 7.10 20.10 8.51
C LEU A 10 7.51 19.13 7.38
N ALA A 11 8.80 18.79 7.28
CA ALA A 11 9.29 17.83 6.29
C ALA A 11 8.68 16.44 6.49
N ARG A 12 8.50 16.00 7.74
CA ARG A 12 7.80 14.75 8.08
C ARG A 12 6.32 14.80 7.73
N ALA A 13 5.64 15.92 8.02
CA ALA A 13 4.23 16.10 7.68
C ALA A 13 4.02 16.09 6.17
N GLN A 14 4.90 16.75 5.40
CA GLN A 14 4.87 16.74 3.95
C GLN A 14 5.07 15.34 3.38
N PHE A 15 6.14 14.65 3.80
CA PHE A 15 6.39 13.29 3.33
C PHE A 15 5.28 12.32 3.72
N ALA A 16 4.71 12.45 4.93
CA ALA A 16 3.58 11.66 5.38
C ALA A 16 2.32 11.92 4.54
N PHE A 17 2.06 13.17 4.16
CA PHE A 17 0.94 13.54 3.30
C PHE A 17 1.09 12.93 1.90
N THR A 18 2.23 13.15 1.24
CA THR A 18 2.46 12.68 -0.14
C THR A 18 2.49 11.15 -0.23
N VAL A 19 3.19 10.46 0.68
CA VAL A 19 3.24 8.99 0.68
C VAL A 19 1.88 8.36 0.96
N SER A 20 1.06 8.98 1.81
CA SER A 20 -0.29 8.48 2.09
C SER A 20 -1.19 8.55 0.87
N PHE A 21 -1.13 9.66 0.12
CA PHE A 21 -1.84 9.77 -1.15
C PHE A 21 -1.29 8.80 -2.19
N HIS A 22 0.03 8.66 -2.26
CA HIS A 22 0.66 7.73 -3.18
C HIS A 22 0.15 6.31 -2.94
N PHE A 23 0.30 5.76 -1.72
CA PHE A 23 0.08 4.34 -1.45
C PHE A 23 -1.37 3.86 -1.67
N ILE A 24 -2.36 4.77 -1.68
CA ILE A 24 -3.75 4.44 -2.07
C ILE A 24 -3.79 3.82 -3.48
N PHE A 25 -3.00 4.31 -4.42
CA PHE A 25 -3.09 3.88 -5.81
C PHE A 25 -2.32 2.58 -6.12
N PRO A 26 -1.05 2.41 -5.73
CA PRO A 26 -0.33 1.15 -5.83
C PRO A 26 -1.02 0.00 -5.08
N SER A 27 -1.55 0.25 -3.88
CA SER A 27 -2.26 -0.81 -3.13
C SER A 27 -3.49 -1.33 -3.88
N PHE A 28 -4.13 -0.49 -4.70
CA PHE A 28 -5.23 -0.92 -5.56
C PHE A 28 -4.75 -1.51 -6.89
N SER A 29 -3.76 -0.89 -7.54
CA SER A 29 -3.30 -1.31 -8.88
C SER A 29 -2.59 -2.66 -8.85
N ILE A 30 -1.81 -2.98 -7.82
CA ILE A 30 -1.14 -4.28 -7.65
C ILE A 30 -2.16 -5.42 -7.68
N GLY A 31 -3.22 -5.33 -6.87
CA GLY A 31 -4.25 -6.36 -6.83
C GLY A 31 -5.15 -6.33 -8.06
N LEU A 32 -5.44 -5.14 -8.61
CA LEU A 32 -6.31 -5.01 -9.78
C LEU A 32 -5.65 -5.54 -11.06
N ALA A 33 -4.34 -5.36 -11.24
CA ALA A 33 -3.59 -5.92 -12.36
C ALA A 33 -3.66 -7.46 -12.36
N SER A 34 -3.47 -8.07 -11.18
CA SER A 34 -3.60 -9.52 -11.00
C SER A 34 -5.04 -10.01 -11.20
N TYR A 35 -6.05 -9.24 -10.74
CA TYR A 35 -7.45 -9.54 -11.00
C TYR A 35 -7.81 -9.49 -12.49
N LEU A 36 -7.26 -8.52 -13.23
CA LEU A 36 -7.40 -8.41 -14.68
C LEU A 36 -6.78 -9.61 -15.40
N ALA A 37 -5.56 -10.02 -15.01
CA ALA A 37 -4.94 -11.24 -15.53
C ALA A 37 -5.84 -12.47 -15.30
N VAL A 38 -6.41 -12.63 -14.09
CA VAL A 38 -7.32 -13.75 -13.81
C VAL A 38 -8.58 -13.70 -14.68
N LEU A 39 -9.21 -12.54 -14.84
CA LEU A 39 -10.40 -12.38 -15.68
C LEU A 39 -10.11 -12.77 -17.13
N GLU A 40 -9.02 -12.25 -17.70
CA GLU A 40 -8.65 -12.54 -19.08
C GLU A 40 -8.27 -14.01 -19.28
N GLY A 41 -7.52 -14.61 -18.34
CA GLY A 41 -7.19 -16.03 -18.38
C GLY A 41 -8.44 -16.92 -18.29
N LEU A 42 -9.42 -16.56 -17.46
CA LEU A 42 -10.71 -17.27 -17.37
C LEU A 42 -11.53 -17.11 -18.65
N TRP A 43 -11.50 -15.94 -19.29
CA TRP A 43 -12.13 -15.75 -20.59
C TRP A 43 -11.49 -16.65 -21.65
N LEU A 44 -10.16 -16.66 -21.77
CA LEU A 44 -9.44 -17.52 -22.72
C LEU A 44 -9.72 -19.01 -22.50
N ARG A 45 -9.82 -19.44 -21.23
CA ARG A 45 -10.07 -20.84 -20.87
C ARG A 45 -11.52 -21.26 -21.10
N THR A 46 -12.49 -20.37 -20.86
CA THR A 46 -13.91 -20.75 -20.81
C THR A 46 -14.77 -20.22 -21.95
N GLY A 47 -14.28 -19.24 -22.72
CA GLY A 47 -15.03 -18.53 -23.76
C GLY A 47 -16.20 -17.68 -23.23
N LYS A 48 -16.38 -17.56 -21.91
CA LYS A 48 -17.54 -16.85 -21.34
C LYS A 48 -17.34 -15.34 -21.39
N GLN A 49 -18.20 -14.65 -22.13
CA GLN A 49 -18.12 -13.21 -22.38
C GLN A 49 -18.13 -12.35 -21.11
N VAL A 50 -18.82 -12.78 -20.04
CA VAL A 50 -18.88 -12.06 -18.76
C VAL A 50 -17.50 -11.73 -18.18
N TYR A 51 -16.49 -12.59 -18.38
CA TYR A 51 -15.15 -12.34 -17.87
C TYR A 51 -14.43 -11.24 -18.66
N LEU A 52 -14.63 -11.21 -19.97
CA LEU A 52 -14.07 -10.19 -20.84
C LEU A 52 -14.76 -8.83 -20.63
N ASP A 53 -16.07 -8.82 -20.44
CA ASP A 53 -16.80 -7.59 -20.13
C ASP A 53 -16.32 -7.00 -18.79
N LEU A 54 -16.19 -7.85 -17.77
CA LEU A 54 -15.61 -7.44 -16.48
C LEU A 54 -14.16 -6.97 -16.63
N PHE A 55 -13.35 -7.64 -17.46
CA PHE A 55 -11.99 -7.23 -17.74
C PHE A 55 -11.97 -5.80 -18.27
N GLN A 56 -12.74 -5.51 -19.33
CA GLN A 56 -12.78 -4.19 -19.95
C GLN A 56 -13.34 -3.11 -19.02
N TYR A 57 -14.34 -3.45 -18.21
CA TYR A 57 -14.88 -2.56 -17.19
C TYR A 57 -13.80 -2.16 -16.17
N TRP A 58 -13.09 -3.13 -15.61
CA TRP A 58 -12.05 -2.89 -14.59
C TRP A 58 -10.76 -2.32 -15.19
N LEU A 59 -10.47 -2.56 -16.47
CA LEU A 59 -9.34 -2.01 -17.20
C LEU A 59 -9.37 -0.48 -17.25
N LYS A 60 -10.56 0.11 -17.47
CA LYS A 60 -10.75 1.58 -17.48
C LYS A 60 -10.45 2.20 -16.11
N ILE A 61 -10.90 1.54 -15.05
CA ILE A 61 -10.66 1.97 -13.66
C ILE A 61 -9.17 1.81 -13.32
N PHE A 62 -8.58 0.68 -13.72
CA PHE A 62 -7.16 0.41 -13.56
C PHE A 62 -6.30 1.47 -14.22
N ALA A 63 -6.60 1.88 -15.46
CA ALA A 63 -5.84 2.89 -16.18
C ALA A 63 -5.73 4.22 -15.40
N ILE A 64 -6.85 4.68 -14.82
CA ILE A 64 -6.86 5.90 -14.00
C ILE A 64 -6.06 5.68 -12.72
N ALA A 65 -6.35 4.61 -11.96
CA ALA A 65 -5.66 4.34 -10.71
C ALA A 65 -4.14 4.20 -10.90
N PHE A 66 -3.72 3.48 -11.94
CA PHE A 66 -2.32 3.30 -12.31
C PHE A 66 -1.66 4.64 -12.66
N GLY A 67 -2.29 5.46 -13.52
CA GLY A 67 -1.77 6.78 -13.86
C GLY A 67 -1.61 7.70 -12.65
N MET A 68 -2.57 7.71 -11.72
CA MET A 68 -2.45 8.46 -10.46
C MET A 68 -1.29 7.97 -9.58
N GLY A 69 -1.04 6.65 -9.58
CA GLY A 69 0.12 6.05 -8.92
C GLY A 69 1.45 6.52 -9.52
N VAL A 70 1.57 6.55 -10.85
CA VAL A 70 2.77 7.03 -11.55
C VAL A 70 3.06 8.48 -11.21
N VAL A 71 2.05 9.37 -11.30
CA VAL A 71 2.22 10.81 -11.02
C VAL A 71 2.66 11.05 -9.58
N SER A 72 2.06 10.38 -8.60
CA SER A 72 2.49 10.50 -7.19
C SER A 72 3.87 9.90 -6.94
N GLY A 73 4.22 8.80 -7.60
CA GLY A 73 5.52 8.14 -7.45
C GLY A 73 6.69 9.02 -7.91
N ILE A 74 6.48 9.78 -9.00
CA ILE A 74 7.47 10.76 -9.48
C ILE A 74 7.71 11.84 -8.42
N VAL A 75 6.65 12.36 -7.78
CA VAL A 75 6.82 13.37 -6.73
C VAL A 75 7.62 12.80 -5.57
N MET A 76 7.28 11.59 -5.11
CA MET A 76 7.98 10.94 -4.00
C MET A 76 9.48 10.72 -4.26
N SER A 77 9.87 10.34 -5.48
CA SER A 77 11.28 10.12 -5.81
C SER A 77 12.10 11.40 -5.67
N TYR A 78 11.54 12.56 -6.04
CA TYR A 78 12.17 13.86 -5.83
C TYR A 78 12.17 14.30 -4.36
N GLU A 79 11.15 13.96 -3.58
CA GLU A 79 11.06 14.34 -2.16
C GLU A 79 12.16 13.75 -1.27
N PHE A 80 12.72 12.60 -1.64
CA PHE A 80 13.93 12.09 -0.99
C PHE A 80 15.09 13.08 -1.12
N GLY A 81 15.28 13.68 -2.30
CA GLY A 81 16.35 14.64 -2.54
C GLY A 81 16.07 16.03 -1.96
N THR A 82 14.84 16.54 -2.09
CA THR A 82 14.52 17.92 -1.70
C THR A 82 14.41 18.09 -0.19
N ASN A 83 13.68 17.22 0.51
CA ASN A 83 13.43 17.34 1.95
C ASN A 83 14.38 16.49 2.81
N TRP A 84 15.05 15.49 2.23
CA TRP A 84 15.85 14.50 2.94
C TRP A 84 17.26 14.32 2.35
N SER A 85 17.90 15.43 1.95
CA SER A 85 19.19 15.41 1.24
C SER A 85 20.33 14.75 2.02
N VAL A 86 20.35 14.90 3.36
CA VAL A 86 21.35 14.23 4.21
C VAL A 86 21.12 12.72 4.23
N PHE A 87 19.88 12.27 4.29
CA PHE A 87 19.54 10.85 4.13
C PHE A 87 19.96 10.34 2.75
N SER A 88 19.61 11.04 1.66
CA SER A 88 20.04 10.65 0.31
C SER A 88 21.55 10.58 0.17
N THR A 89 22.29 11.51 0.80
CA THR A 89 23.75 11.53 0.75
C THR A 89 24.35 10.35 1.54
N LYS A 90 23.80 10.06 2.73
CA LYS A 90 24.33 9.01 3.60
C LYS A 90 23.94 7.61 3.13
N ALA A 91 22.66 7.37 2.87
CA ALA A 91 22.12 6.05 2.53
C ALA A 91 22.12 5.75 1.02
N GLY A 92 22.30 6.78 0.18
CA GLY A 92 22.29 6.70 -1.29
C GLY A 92 23.11 5.56 -1.89
N PRO A 93 24.34 5.27 -1.44
CA PRO A 93 25.12 4.17 -2.01
C PRO A 93 24.50 2.78 -1.82
N VAL A 94 23.60 2.61 -0.84
CA VAL A 94 22.86 1.35 -0.61
C VAL A 94 21.47 1.40 -1.24
N ILE A 95 20.68 2.44 -0.95
CA ILE A 95 19.27 2.51 -1.37
C ILE A 95 19.10 2.93 -2.83
N GLY A 96 20.00 3.77 -3.34
CA GLY A 96 19.93 4.34 -4.69
C GLY A 96 19.90 3.26 -5.77
N PRO A 97 20.82 2.27 -5.75
CA PRO A 97 20.78 1.14 -6.67
C PRO A 97 19.45 0.37 -6.62
N LEU A 98 18.90 0.09 -5.42
CA LEU A 98 17.63 -0.63 -5.28
C LEU A 98 16.46 0.13 -5.93
N MET A 99 16.40 1.45 -5.74
CA MET A 99 15.41 2.31 -6.40
C MET A 99 15.63 2.39 -7.91
N ALA A 100 16.88 2.41 -8.38
CA ALA A 100 17.17 2.39 -9.81
C ALA A 100 16.73 1.07 -10.47
N TYR A 101 16.93 -0.06 -9.79
CA TYR A 101 16.47 -1.37 -10.26
C TYR A 101 14.95 -1.46 -10.34
N GLU A 102 14.21 -0.79 -9.45
CA GLU A 102 12.76 -0.66 -9.57
C GLU A 102 12.37 -0.07 -10.92
N VAL A 103 12.97 1.08 -11.29
CA VAL A 103 12.68 1.73 -12.57
C VAL A 103 13.07 0.83 -13.73
N LEU A 104 14.29 0.28 -13.72
CA LEU A 104 14.84 -0.52 -14.82
C LEU A 104 14.07 -1.83 -15.07
N THR A 105 13.58 -2.48 -14.03
CA THR A 105 12.99 -3.83 -14.14
C THR A 105 11.47 -3.83 -14.06
N ALA A 106 10.87 -2.99 -13.23
CA ALA A 106 9.42 -2.92 -13.07
C ALA A 106 8.81 -1.88 -14.00
N PHE A 107 9.24 -0.61 -13.93
CA PHE A 107 8.58 0.46 -14.67
C PHE A 107 8.72 0.30 -16.18
N PHE A 108 9.89 -0.11 -16.68
CA PHE A 108 10.05 -0.43 -18.11
C PHE A 108 9.17 -1.60 -18.54
N LEU A 109 9.03 -2.62 -17.69
CA LEU A 109 8.19 -3.77 -17.99
C LEU A 109 6.71 -3.36 -18.04
N GLU A 110 6.25 -2.62 -17.04
CA GLU A 110 4.89 -2.07 -17.00
C GLU A 110 4.64 -1.16 -18.19
N ALA A 111 5.47 -0.14 -18.42
CA ALA A 111 5.31 0.82 -19.51
C ALA A 111 5.32 0.15 -20.89
N GLY A 112 6.17 -0.86 -21.09
CA GLY A 112 6.26 -1.60 -22.35
C GLY A 112 5.01 -2.41 -22.68
N PHE A 113 4.39 -3.05 -21.68
CA PHE A 113 3.21 -3.91 -21.89
C PHE A 113 1.88 -3.22 -21.62
N LEU A 114 1.85 -2.13 -20.86
CA LEU A 114 0.63 -1.41 -20.49
C LEU A 114 -0.11 -0.87 -21.73
N GLY A 115 0.61 -0.33 -22.71
CA GLY A 115 -0.01 0.14 -23.96
C GLY A 115 -0.74 -0.98 -24.71
N VAL A 116 -0.16 -2.19 -24.72
CA VAL A 116 -0.77 -3.38 -25.32
C VAL A 116 -1.97 -3.84 -24.51
N MET A 117 -1.87 -3.85 -23.18
CA MET A 117 -2.97 -4.22 -22.28
C MET A 117 -4.16 -3.25 -22.36
N LEU A 118 -3.91 -1.94 -22.57
CA LEU A 118 -4.96 -0.93 -22.61
C LEU A 118 -5.65 -0.84 -23.98
N PHE A 119 -4.89 -0.97 -25.07
CA PHE A 119 -5.37 -0.62 -26.42
C PHE A 119 -5.05 -1.69 -27.49
N GLY A 120 -4.43 -2.79 -27.08
CA GLY A 120 -3.94 -3.81 -28.00
C GLY A 120 -4.92 -4.94 -28.26
N ARG A 121 -6.02 -5.06 -27.52
CA ARG A 121 -6.89 -6.26 -27.59
C ARG A 121 -7.50 -6.50 -28.97
N SER A 122 -7.81 -5.45 -29.72
CA SER A 122 -8.26 -5.52 -31.11
C SER A 122 -7.12 -5.57 -32.15
N LYS A 123 -5.87 -5.31 -31.73
CA LYS A 123 -4.69 -5.16 -32.60
C LYS A 123 -3.72 -6.33 -32.52
N VAL A 124 -3.66 -7.00 -31.38
CA VAL A 124 -2.83 -8.18 -31.12
C VAL A 124 -3.71 -9.41 -30.86
N GLY A 125 -3.17 -10.60 -31.13
CA GLY A 125 -3.92 -11.83 -30.87
C GLY A 125 -4.23 -12.02 -29.37
N PRO A 126 -5.33 -12.73 -29.01
CA PRO A 126 -5.77 -12.87 -27.61
C PRO A 126 -4.72 -13.43 -26.65
N ARG A 127 -3.84 -14.32 -27.13
CA ARG A 127 -2.74 -14.87 -26.32
C ARG A 127 -1.67 -13.84 -26.01
N LEU A 128 -1.33 -13.00 -26.99
CA LEU A 128 -0.32 -11.95 -26.80
C LEU A 128 -0.85 -10.85 -25.88
N HIS A 129 -2.14 -10.50 -26.02
CA HIS A 129 -2.78 -9.59 -25.09
C HIS A 129 -2.74 -10.12 -23.65
N TYR A 130 -3.08 -11.39 -23.43
CA TYR A 130 -3.00 -12.02 -22.12
C TYR A 130 -1.58 -12.06 -21.54
N VAL A 131 -0.57 -12.32 -22.38
CA VAL A 131 0.85 -12.20 -21.96
C VAL A 131 1.14 -10.77 -21.52
N ALA A 132 0.71 -9.75 -22.26
CA ALA A 132 0.90 -8.36 -21.86
C ALA A 132 0.24 -8.05 -20.50
N THR A 133 -1.00 -8.49 -20.29
CA THR A 133 -1.70 -8.36 -19.01
C THR A 133 -0.94 -9.04 -17.86
N CYS A 134 -0.38 -10.24 -18.11
CA CYS A 134 0.44 -10.94 -17.12
C CYS A 134 1.76 -10.21 -16.82
N MET A 135 2.40 -9.62 -17.83
CA MET A 135 3.64 -8.85 -17.64
C MET A 135 3.39 -7.56 -16.87
N VAL A 136 2.25 -6.89 -17.06
CA VAL A 136 1.86 -5.74 -16.24
C VAL A 136 1.63 -6.17 -14.79
N ALA A 137 0.89 -7.26 -14.55
CA ALA A 137 0.69 -7.78 -13.20
C ALA A 137 2.02 -8.16 -12.52
N LEU A 138 2.90 -8.84 -13.24
CA LEU A 138 4.24 -9.19 -12.76
C LEU A 138 5.08 -7.94 -12.47
N GLY A 139 5.04 -6.94 -13.35
CA GLY A 139 5.72 -5.65 -13.17
C GLY A 139 5.34 -5.00 -11.84
N THR A 140 4.04 -4.95 -11.52
CA THR A 140 3.57 -4.33 -10.26
C THR A 140 4.08 -5.07 -9.02
N LEU A 141 4.28 -6.39 -9.11
CA LEU A 141 4.88 -7.18 -8.03
C LEU A 141 6.40 -6.98 -7.93
N ILE A 142 7.09 -6.82 -9.06
CA ILE A 142 8.52 -6.49 -9.08
C ILE A 142 8.75 -5.09 -8.51
N SER A 143 7.89 -4.11 -8.83
CA SER A 143 7.96 -2.77 -8.22
C SER A 143 7.79 -2.86 -6.70
N ALA A 144 6.74 -3.54 -6.24
CA ALA A 144 6.52 -3.77 -4.81
C ALA A 144 7.74 -4.44 -4.14
N THR A 145 8.38 -5.40 -4.82
CA THR A 145 9.60 -6.08 -4.35
C THR A 145 10.73 -5.09 -4.10
N TRP A 146 11.07 -4.24 -5.06
CA TRP A 146 12.19 -3.31 -4.91
C TRP A 146 11.93 -2.21 -3.89
N ILE A 147 10.75 -1.60 -3.89
CA ILE A 147 10.45 -0.52 -2.94
C ILE A 147 10.33 -1.04 -1.51
N ILE A 148 9.79 -2.25 -1.31
CA ILE A 148 9.77 -2.90 0.00
C ILE A 148 11.17 -3.35 0.41
N SER A 149 12.05 -3.72 -0.53
CA SER A 149 13.45 -4.00 -0.22
C SER A 149 14.15 -2.76 0.35
N VAL A 150 14.00 -1.59 -0.31
CA VAL A 150 14.50 -0.30 0.19
C VAL A 150 13.98 -0.01 1.58
N ASN A 151 12.65 -0.05 1.75
CA ASN A 151 12.05 0.33 3.02
C ASN A 151 12.38 -0.69 4.13
N SER A 152 12.52 -1.98 3.81
CA SER A 152 12.90 -3.01 4.79
C SER A 152 14.35 -2.88 5.21
N TRP A 153 15.24 -2.47 4.31
CA TRP A 153 16.61 -2.14 4.70
C TRP A 153 16.64 -0.95 5.68
N MET A 154 15.78 0.06 5.52
CA MET A 154 15.66 1.16 6.50
C MET A 154 15.16 0.68 7.88
N GLN A 155 14.44 -0.44 7.95
CA GLN A 155 13.91 -1.04 9.17
C GLN A 155 14.90 -2.00 9.83
N THR A 156 15.54 -2.87 9.06
CA THR A 156 16.51 -3.86 9.54
C THR A 156 17.77 -3.79 8.68
N PRO A 157 18.59 -2.73 8.85
CA PRO A 157 19.73 -2.47 7.98
C PRO A 157 20.84 -3.51 8.19
N THR A 158 21.27 -4.14 7.11
CA THR A 158 22.30 -5.19 7.09
C THR A 158 23.20 -5.02 5.86
N GLY A 159 24.36 -5.69 5.85
CA GLY A 159 25.24 -5.74 4.68
C GLY A 159 25.85 -4.39 4.30
N PHE A 160 26.15 -3.53 5.27
CA PHE A 160 26.75 -2.22 5.03
C PHE A 160 27.94 -1.96 5.95
N ALA A 161 28.83 -1.08 5.52
CA ALA A 161 29.84 -0.41 6.34
C ALA A 161 29.64 1.10 6.28
N ILE A 162 30.27 1.85 7.19
CA ILE A 162 30.25 3.32 7.16
C ILE A 162 31.63 3.79 6.67
N ASN A 163 31.66 4.52 5.56
CA ASN A 163 32.90 5.06 5.02
C ASN A 163 33.36 6.31 5.79
N ALA A 164 34.56 6.83 5.45
CA ALA A 164 35.11 8.04 6.08
C ALA A 164 34.24 9.31 5.92
N LYS A 165 33.31 9.33 4.94
CA LYS A 165 32.36 10.42 4.71
C LYS A 165 31.05 10.24 5.50
N GLY A 166 30.96 9.21 6.35
CA GLY A 166 29.75 8.90 7.13
C GLY A 166 28.60 8.33 6.29
N GLN A 167 28.90 7.78 5.10
CA GLN A 167 27.91 7.16 4.22
C GLN A 167 27.84 5.65 4.46
N PHE A 168 26.63 5.12 4.39
CA PHE A 168 26.38 3.69 4.30
C PHE A 168 26.86 3.22 2.93
N VAL A 169 27.85 2.34 2.90
CA VAL A 169 28.34 1.70 1.68
C VAL A 169 28.08 0.21 1.76
N PRO A 170 27.68 -0.44 0.64
CA PRO A 170 27.51 -1.89 0.61
C PRO A 170 28.78 -2.61 1.09
N ALA A 171 28.62 -3.53 2.04
CA ALA A 171 29.71 -4.35 2.55
C ALA A 171 29.24 -5.81 2.57
N GLY A 172 29.93 -6.66 1.80
CA GLY A 172 29.54 -8.05 1.61
C GLY A 172 28.54 -8.23 0.46
N SER A 173 27.51 -9.04 0.67
CA SER A 173 26.59 -9.48 -0.39
C SER A 173 25.38 -8.55 -0.53
N TRP A 174 25.08 -8.14 -1.77
CA TRP A 174 23.83 -7.47 -2.13
C TRP A 174 22.60 -8.30 -1.79
N LEU A 175 22.70 -9.63 -1.79
CA LEU A 175 21.58 -10.49 -1.38
C LEU A 175 21.20 -10.26 0.08
N THR A 176 22.16 -10.00 0.96
CA THR A 176 21.90 -9.71 2.38
C THR A 176 21.26 -8.32 2.58
N ILE A 177 21.56 -7.37 1.69
CA ILE A 177 20.94 -6.04 1.67
C ILE A 177 19.48 -6.16 1.17
N ILE A 178 19.30 -6.84 0.03
CA ILE A 178 18.01 -7.00 -0.63
C ILE A 178 17.04 -7.82 0.23
N PHE A 179 17.48 -8.99 0.67
CA PHE A 179 16.74 -9.93 1.50
C PHE A 179 17.13 -9.78 2.98
N ASN A 180 17.08 -8.54 3.47
CA ASN A 180 17.30 -8.23 4.88
C ASN A 180 16.20 -8.89 5.77
N PRO A 181 16.42 -9.02 7.10
CA PRO A 181 15.59 -9.87 7.96
C PRO A 181 14.09 -9.59 7.94
N SER A 182 13.67 -8.35 7.73
CA SER A 182 12.26 -7.98 7.68
C SER A 182 11.64 -8.05 6.27
N PHE A 183 12.45 -8.10 5.21
CA PHE A 183 11.98 -7.98 3.83
C PHE A 183 10.93 -9.02 3.43
N PRO A 184 11.14 -10.35 3.62
CA PRO A 184 10.18 -11.34 3.14
C PRO A 184 8.80 -11.19 3.80
N PHE A 185 8.77 -10.95 5.11
CA PHE A 185 7.53 -10.76 5.86
C PHE A 185 6.77 -9.51 5.39
N ARG A 186 7.50 -8.42 5.15
CA ARG A 186 6.92 -7.15 4.72
C ARG A 186 6.40 -7.20 3.29
N LEU A 187 7.12 -7.87 2.39
CA LEU A 187 6.67 -8.06 1.02
C LEU A 187 5.36 -8.87 0.99
N VAL A 188 5.35 -10.03 1.66
CA VAL A 188 4.17 -10.89 1.74
C VAL A 188 2.99 -10.14 2.36
N HIS A 189 3.19 -9.48 3.51
CA HIS A 189 2.12 -8.77 4.19
C HIS A 189 1.56 -7.60 3.37
N THR A 190 2.41 -6.88 2.64
CA THR A 190 1.99 -5.73 1.83
C THR A 190 1.25 -6.17 0.57
N VAL A 191 1.76 -7.18 -0.15
CA VAL A 191 1.13 -7.66 -1.38
C VAL A 191 -0.24 -8.29 -1.09
N ILE A 192 -0.34 -9.10 -0.03
CA ILE A 192 -1.62 -9.70 0.38
C ILE A 192 -2.61 -8.61 0.83
N ALA A 193 -2.16 -7.55 1.50
CA ALA A 193 -3.01 -6.42 1.84
C ALA A 193 -3.53 -5.66 0.60
N SER A 194 -2.70 -5.48 -0.44
CA SER A 194 -3.12 -4.91 -1.72
C SER A 194 -4.19 -5.76 -2.41
N TYR A 195 -3.98 -7.08 -2.42
CA TYR A 195 -4.94 -8.06 -2.92
C TYR A 195 -6.28 -8.00 -2.17
N LEU A 196 -6.24 -7.92 -0.85
CA LEU A 196 -7.45 -7.78 -0.03
C LEU A 196 -8.14 -6.43 -0.28
N THR A 197 -7.38 -5.35 -0.47
CA THR A 197 -7.92 -4.03 -0.84
C THR A 197 -8.68 -4.08 -2.15
N THR A 198 -8.11 -4.69 -3.20
CA THR A 198 -8.83 -4.91 -4.47
C THR A 198 -10.08 -5.76 -4.28
N SER A 199 -10.01 -6.84 -3.50
CA SER A 199 -11.17 -7.68 -3.18
C SER A 199 -12.32 -6.87 -2.57
N LEU A 200 -12.02 -5.99 -1.61
CA LEU A 200 -13.03 -5.16 -0.96
C LEU A 200 -13.65 -4.14 -1.92
N VAL A 201 -12.84 -3.49 -2.76
CA VAL A 201 -13.34 -2.53 -3.75
C VAL A 201 -14.21 -3.22 -4.80
N VAL A 202 -13.73 -4.33 -5.39
CA VAL A 202 -14.51 -5.11 -6.37
C VAL A 202 -15.78 -5.67 -5.74
N GLY A 203 -15.70 -6.14 -4.49
CA GLY A 203 -16.84 -6.63 -3.72
C GLY A 203 -17.86 -5.54 -3.43
N ALA A 204 -17.43 -4.34 -3.04
CA ALA A 204 -18.31 -3.21 -2.77
C ALA A 204 -19.06 -2.77 -4.04
N VAL A 205 -18.35 -2.69 -5.17
CA VAL A 205 -18.96 -2.35 -6.47
C VAL A 205 -19.93 -3.44 -6.92
N GLY A 206 -19.56 -4.72 -6.78
CA GLY A 206 -20.46 -5.87 -6.98
C GLY A 206 -21.73 -5.79 -6.16
N ALA A 207 -21.58 -5.55 -4.86
CA ALA A 207 -22.68 -5.43 -3.92
C ALA A 207 -23.61 -4.23 -4.23
N TRP A 208 -23.04 -3.08 -4.57
CA TRP A 208 -23.78 -1.89 -4.98
C TRP A 208 -24.70 -2.15 -6.17
N HIS A 209 -24.18 -2.83 -7.20
CA HIS A 209 -24.97 -3.19 -8.37
C HIS A 209 -26.02 -4.27 -8.04
N LEU A 210 -25.70 -5.26 -7.20
CA LEU A 210 -26.67 -6.28 -6.76
C LEU A 210 -27.85 -5.70 -5.96
N LEU A 211 -27.64 -4.65 -5.16
CA LEU A 211 -28.72 -3.96 -4.45
C LEU A 211 -29.72 -3.26 -5.40
N ARG A 212 -29.27 -2.87 -6.60
CA ARG A 212 -30.11 -2.24 -7.63
C ARG A 212 -30.74 -3.27 -8.56
N LYS A 213 -29.95 -4.22 -9.06
CA LYS A 213 -30.37 -5.27 -9.99
C LYS A 213 -29.77 -6.61 -9.60
N ARG A 214 -30.53 -7.40 -8.84
CA ARG A 214 -30.10 -8.69 -8.30
C ARG A 214 -29.75 -9.74 -9.35
N GLU A 215 -30.28 -9.60 -10.57
CA GLU A 215 -30.12 -10.57 -11.67
C GLU A 215 -28.92 -10.28 -12.56
N ASP A 216 -28.22 -9.17 -12.32
CA ASP A 216 -27.06 -8.78 -13.10
C ASP A 216 -25.93 -9.82 -13.01
N LEU A 217 -25.61 -10.45 -14.13
CA LEU A 217 -24.63 -11.54 -14.20
C LEU A 217 -23.21 -11.05 -13.91
N HIS A 218 -22.85 -9.84 -14.36
CA HIS A 218 -21.54 -9.24 -14.13
C HIS A 218 -21.37 -8.93 -12.64
N ALA A 219 -22.38 -8.30 -12.01
CA ALA A 219 -22.39 -8.00 -10.59
C ALA A 219 -22.30 -9.27 -9.72
N ARG A 220 -23.09 -10.30 -10.04
CA ARG A 220 -23.01 -11.61 -9.36
C ARG A 220 -21.61 -12.20 -9.47
N LYS A 221 -21.01 -12.15 -10.68
CA LYS A 221 -19.70 -12.75 -10.95
C LYS A 221 -18.59 -12.04 -10.17
N MET A 222 -18.48 -10.71 -10.29
CA MET A 222 -17.43 -9.96 -9.60
C MET A 222 -17.61 -10.00 -8.08
N PHE A 223 -18.84 -9.91 -7.57
CA PHE A 223 -19.11 -10.05 -6.15
C PHE A 223 -18.68 -11.43 -5.63
N SER A 224 -19.03 -12.50 -6.36
CA SER A 224 -18.62 -13.86 -5.96
C SER A 224 -17.11 -14.05 -5.99
N MET A 225 -16.39 -13.50 -6.98
CA MET A 225 -14.92 -13.59 -7.04
C MET A 225 -14.27 -12.83 -5.88
N ALA A 226 -14.73 -11.60 -5.63
CA ALA A 226 -14.27 -10.78 -4.51
C ALA A 226 -14.47 -11.48 -3.16
N MET A 227 -15.67 -12.02 -2.90
CA MET A 227 -15.97 -12.69 -1.63
C MET A 227 -15.16 -13.97 -1.41
N TRP A 228 -14.86 -14.73 -2.48
CA TRP A 228 -13.93 -15.86 -2.37
C TRP A 228 -12.52 -15.41 -2.01
N MET A 229 -12.06 -14.35 -2.66
CA MET A 229 -10.76 -13.77 -2.36
C MET A 229 -10.69 -13.28 -0.91
N ALA A 230 -11.69 -12.54 -0.42
CA ALA A 230 -11.74 -12.11 0.99
C ALA A 230 -11.74 -13.31 1.97
N ALA A 231 -12.53 -14.35 1.69
CA ALA A 231 -12.62 -15.52 2.55
C ALA A 231 -11.31 -16.32 2.68
N ILE A 232 -10.44 -16.28 1.66
CA ILE A 232 -9.17 -17.01 1.64
C ILE A 232 -8.01 -16.10 2.08
N VAL A 233 -7.96 -14.89 1.54
CA VAL A 233 -6.84 -13.95 1.69
C VAL A 233 -6.84 -13.31 3.08
N ALA A 234 -8.00 -13.03 3.69
CA ALA A 234 -8.04 -12.41 5.03
C ALA A 234 -7.43 -13.29 6.14
N PRO A 235 -7.73 -14.60 6.25
CA PRO A 235 -7.01 -15.49 7.18
C PRO A 235 -5.50 -15.51 6.96
N ILE A 236 -5.06 -15.57 5.69
CA ILE A 236 -3.63 -15.59 5.34
C ILE A 236 -2.97 -14.25 5.73
N GLN A 237 -3.64 -13.12 5.51
CA GLN A 237 -3.17 -11.80 5.92
C GLN A 237 -2.95 -11.72 7.44
N ILE A 238 -3.88 -12.26 8.22
CA ILE A 238 -3.78 -12.28 9.69
C ILE A 238 -2.57 -13.12 10.12
N PHE A 239 -2.40 -14.31 9.54
CA PHE A 239 -1.25 -15.16 9.83
C PHE A 239 0.08 -14.51 9.40
N ALA A 240 0.14 -13.93 8.21
CA ALA A 240 1.32 -13.19 7.74
C ALA A 240 1.62 -11.98 8.65
N GLY A 241 0.59 -11.34 9.19
CA GLY A 241 0.71 -10.26 10.18
C GLY A 241 1.30 -10.72 11.50
N ASP A 242 0.86 -11.87 12.02
CA ASP A 242 1.44 -12.48 13.22
C ASP A 242 2.94 -12.75 13.03
N MET A 243 3.31 -13.43 11.93
CA MET A 243 4.70 -13.71 11.60
C MET A 243 5.54 -12.43 11.44
N HIS A 244 4.99 -11.39 10.82
CA HIS A 244 5.67 -10.10 10.71
C HIS A 244 5.82 -9.41 12.07
N GLY A 245 4.83 -9.52 12.95
CA GLY A 245 4.86 -9.01 14.32
C GLY A 245 5.98 -9.64 15.15
N LEU A 246 6.15 -10.96 15.05
CA LEU A 246 7.23 -11.70 15.74
C LEU A 246 8.62 -11.29 15.25
N ASN A 247 8.80 -11.18 13.92
CA ASN A 247 10.04 -10.67 13.34
C ASN A 247 10.36 -9.24 13.82
N THR A 248 9.32 -8.39 13.92
CA THR A 248 9.46 -7.03 14.44
C THR A 248 9.78 -7.01 15.93
N LEU A 249 9.24 -7.94 16.72
CA LEU A 249 9.55 -8.07 18.14
C LEU A 249 11.03 -8.40 18.36
N GLU A 250 11.61 -9.25 17.51
CA GLU A 250 13.02 -9.64 17.55
C GLU A 250 13.95 -8.46 17.19
N HIS A 251 13.65 -7.73 16.11
CA HIS A 251 14.57 -6.72 15.57
C HIS A 251 14.29 -5.28 16.06
N GLN A 252 13.05 -5.00 16.44
CA GLN A 252 12.57 -3.67 16.82
C GLN A 252 11.58 -3.74 17.99
N THR A 253 12.00 -4.35 19.10
CA THR A 253 11.16 -4.52 20.29
C THR A 253 10.43 -3.25 20.73
N PRO A 254 11.06 -2.05 20.80
CA PRO A 254 10.35 -0.83 21.20
C PRO A 254 9.13 -0.49 20.33
N LYS A 255 9.15 -0.85 19.04
CA LYS A 255 8.02 -0.65 18.14
C LYS A 255 6.83 -1.52 18.56
N VAL A 256 7.06 -2.80 18.85
CA VAL A 256 5.99 -3.72 19.27
C VAL A 256 5.44 -3.34 20.64
N LEU A 257 6.30 -2.96 21.58
CA LEU A 257 5.85 -2.47 22.89
C LEU A 257 4.98 -1.21 22.77
N ALA A 258 5.30 -0.34 21.80
CA ALA A 258 4.48 0.82 21.49
C ALA A 258 3.16 0.47 20.80
N MET A 259 3.12 -0.55 19.93
CA MET A 259 1.87 -1.08 19.38
C MET A 259 0.96 -1.57 20.50
N GLU A 260 1.50 -2.25 21.50
CA GLU A 260 0.74 -2.81 22.61
C GLU A 260 0.42 -1.80 23.71
N GLY A 261 1.18 -0.71 23.81
CA GLY A 261 1.07 0.26 24.91
C GLY A 261 1.76 -0.20 26.20
N HIS A 262 2.75 -1.08 26.10
CA HIS A 262 3.48 -1.64 27.24
C HIS A 262 4.62 -0.73 27.68
N TYR A 263 4.35 0.14 28.65
CA TYR A 263 5.40 0.96 29.27
C TYR A 263 6.20 0.21 30.33
N GLU A 264 5.55 -0.64 31.12
CA GLU A 264 6.16 -1.43 32.19
C GLU A 264 6.48 -2.85 31.72
N ALA A 265 7.55 -3.43 32.26
CA ALA A 265 7.88 -4.83 32.01
C ALA A 265 6.84 -5.76 32.63
N SER A 266 6.57 -6.89 31.94
CA SER A 266 5.58 -7.89 32.35
C SER A 266 6.25 -9.26 32.49
N PRO A 267 6.76 -9.62 33.69
CA PRO A 267 7.54 -10.85 33.88
C PRO A 267 6.72 -12.14 33.89
N LYS A 268 5.38 -12.05 34.05
CA LYS A 268 4.47 -13.21 34.18
C LYS A 268 3.37 -13.20 33.12
N GLY A 269 3.68 -12.68 31.93
CA GLY A 269 2.74 -12.48 30.84
C GLY A 269 2.16 -11.08 30.79
N ALA A 270 2.16 -10.46 29.61
CA ALA A 270 1.66 -9.12 29.38
C ALA A 270 0.19 -9.12 28.90
N PRO A 271 -0.63 -8.15 29.35
CA PRO A 271 -2.01 -8.05 28.94
C PRO A 271 -2.15 -7.44 27.55
N LEU A 272 -3.17 -7.85 26.78
CA LEU A 272 -3.56 -7.15 25.55
C LEU A 272 -4.43 -5.96 25.93
N ILE A 273 -3.93 -4.74 25.70
CA ILE A 273 -4.70 -3.52 25.95
C ILE A 273 -5.66 -3.30 24.77
N LEU A 274 -6.96 -3.55 24.94
CA LEU A 274 -7.94 -3.36 23.87
C LEU A 274 -8.20 -1.88 23.60
N PHE A 275 -8.25 -1.07 24.66
CA PHE A 275 -8.54 0.37 24.60
C PHE A 275 -7.73 1.10 25.68
N GLY A 276 -7.34 2.35 25.40
CA GLY A 276 -6.70 3.23 26.37
C GLY A 276 -6.10 4.45 25.68
N PHE A 277 -5.61 5.41 26.48
CA PHE A 277 -4.92 6.60 26.00
C PHE A 277 -3.45 6.55 26.45
N PRO A 278 -2.54 6.05 25.61
CA PRO A 278 -1.11 6.09 25.89
C PRO A 278 -0.62 7.55 25.98
N SER A 279 0.35 7.80 26.85
CA SER A 279 1.01 9.09 26.97
C SER A 279 2.51 8.89 27.14
N ASN A 280 3.31 9.30 26.14
CA ASN A 280 4.77 9.29 26.25
C ASN A 280 5.24 10.24 27.37
N ALA A 281 4.53 11.34 27.60
CA ALA A 281 4.85 12.30 28.66
C ALA A 281 4.68 11.67 30.05
N GLU A 282 3.60 10.92 30.27
CA GLU A 282 3.37 10.25 31.56
C GLU A 282 4.06 8.88 31.65
N GLY A 283 4.46 8.28 30.53
CA GLY A 283 5.06 6.95 30.47
C GLY A 283 4.10 5.85 30.95
N ARG A 284 2.81 5.97 30.64
CA ARG A 284 1.76 5.01 30.99
C ARG A 284 0.58 5.10 30.02
N VAL A 285 -0.33 4.13 30.09
CA VAL A 285 -1.62 4.15 29.39
C VAL A 285 -2.73 4.49 30.39
N ASN A 286 -3.43 5.59 30.12
CA ASN A 286 -4.56 6.04 30.93
C ASN A 286 -5.86 5.35 30.46
N TYR A 287 -6.80 5.11 31.39
CA TYR A 287 -8.12 4.54 31.11
C TYR A 287 -8.08 3.22 30.31
N LYS A 288 -7.17 2.32 30.69
CA LYS A 288 -6.93 1.08 29.96
C LYS A 288 -8.01 0.02 30.19
N VAL A 289 -8.45 -0.61 29.12
CA VAL A 289 -9.26 -1.83 29.10
C VAL A 289 -8.37 -2.94 28.56
N GLU A 290 -8.12 -3.98 29.34
CA GLU A 290 -7.12 -4.99 29.00
C GLU A 290 -7.59 -6.41 29.28
N VAL A 291 -7.10 -7.36 28.47
CA VAL A 291 -7.32 -8.79 28.66
C VAL A 291 -6.01 -9.40 29.18
N PRO A 292 -6.00 -9.98 30.39
CA PRO A 292 -4.78 -10.53 30.99
C PRO A 292 -4.10 -11.57 30.09
N LYS A 293 -2.75 -11.53 30.02
CA LYS A 293 -1.86 -12.50 29.36
C LYS A 293 -2.02 -12.66 27.83
N LEU A 294 -3.03 -12.06 27.23
CA LEU A 294 -3.35 -12.26 25.82
C LEU A 294 -2.27 -11.69 24.89
N SER A 295 -1.59 -10.60 25.27
CA SER A 295 -0.51 -10.05 24.47
C SER A 295 0.71 -10.99 24.43
N SER A 296 1.10 -11.59 25.56
CA SER A 296 2.15 -12.63 25.55
C SER A 296 1.76 -13.86 24.74
N LEU A 297 0.48 -14.27 24.76
CA LEU A 297 0.01 -15.35 23.89
C LEU A 297 0.16 -15.01 22.40
N ILE A 298 -0.06 -13.76 22.00
CA ILE A 298 0.09 -13.36 20.59
C ILE A 298 1.57 -13.19 20.24
N LEU A 299 2.33 -12.45 21.05
CA LEU A 299 3.69 -12.03 20.74
C LEU A 299 4.77 -13.07 21.03
N ARG A 300 4.47 -14.09 21.84
CA ARG A 300 5.40 -15.15 22.23
C ARG A 300 4.81 -16.55 22.13
N HIS A 301 3.53 -16.67 21.77
CA HIS A 301 2.79 -17.95 21.76
C HIS A 301 2.80 -18.70 23.10
N ASP A 302 2.97 -17.97 24.21
CA ASP A 302 2.93 -18.47 25.58
C ASP A 302 2.31 -17.43 26.51
N LEU A 303 1.27 -17.82 27.25
CA LEU A 303 0.54 -16.96 28.20
C LEU A 303 1.43 -16.37 29.31
N ASN A 304 2.51 -17.05 29.70
CA ASN A 304 3.36 -16.63 30.81
C ASN A 304 4.72 -16.09 30.36
N ALA A 305 4.98 -16.02 29.05
CA ALA A 305 6.25 -15.53 28.55
C ALA A 305 6.48 -14.06 28.95
N PRO A 306 7.68 -13.73 29.48
CA PRO A 306 8.00 -12.39 29.90
C PRO A 306 8.14 -11.47 28.68
N LEU A 307 7.71 -10.22 28.86
CA LEU A 307 7.92 -9.15 27.88
C LEU A 307 8.57 -7.93 28.56
N PRO A 308 9.57 -7.31 27.90
CA PRO A 308 10.15 -6.06 28.38
C PRO A 308 9.13 -4.91 28.29
N GLY A 309 9.40 -3.83 28.98
CA GLY A 309 8.63 -2.58 28.90
C GLY A 309 9.39 -1.50 28.13
N LEU A 310 8.68 -0.49 27.61
CA LEU A 310 9.36 0.67 27.01
C LEU A 310 10.31 1.37 28.00
N LYS A 311 10.02 1.31 29.31
CA LYS A 311 10.88 1.87 30.36
C LYS A 311 12.25 1.18 30.48
N ASP A 312 12.42 0.02 29.88
CA ASP A 312 13.73 -0.65 29.78
C ASP A 312 14.63 0.00 28.70
N TYR A 313 14.07 0.90 27.88
CA TYR A 313 14.77 1.61 26.80
C TYR A 313 14.90 3.11 27.10
N PRO A 314 15.96 3.78 26.61
CA PRO A 314 16.10 5.23 26.75
C PRO A 314 14.91 5.99 26.19
N ARG A 315 14.44 6.98 26.93
CA ARG A 315 13.20 7.71 26.64
C ARG A 315 13.21 8.47 25.31
N ASP A 316 14.38 8.95 24.89
CA ASP A 316 14.60 9.59 23.59
C ASP A 316 14.45 8.62 22.41
N ARG A 317 14.40 7.30 22.68
CA ARG A 317 14.22 6.23 21.69
C ARG A 317 12.81 5.68 21.63
N TRP A 318 11.90 6.20 22.45
CA TRP A 318 10.51 5.76 22.40
C TRP A 318 9.85 6.29 21.13
N PRO A 319 9.21 5.44 20.33
CA PRO A 319 8.37 5.92 19.24
C PRO A 319 7.16 6.68 19.80
N PRO A 320 6.45 7.48 18.98
CA PRO A 320 5.18 8.09 19.36
C PRO A 320 4.08 7.05 19.65
N VAL A 321 4.07 6.49 20.87
CA VAL A 321 3.20 5.39 21.29
C VAL A 321 1.72 5.67 20.99
N PRO A 322 1.14 6.87 21.24
CA PRO A 322 -0.28 7.10 20.97
C PRO A 322 -0.65 6.87 19.50
N ILE A 323 0.21 7.29 18.56
CA ILE A 323 -0.04 7.13 17.13
C ILE A 323 0.06 5.66 16.75
N VAL A 324 1.15 4.99 17.17
CA VAL A 324 1.41 3.58 16.84
C VAL A 324 0.36 2.65 17.43
N PHE A 325 -0.05 2.88 18.68
CA PHE A 325 -1.08 2.13 19.38
C PHE A 325 -2.43 2.17 18.65
N TRP A 326 -2.86 3.36 18.24
CA TRP A 326 -4.15 3.52 17.58
C TRP A 326 -4.13 3.07 16.12
N SER A 327 -3.06 3.35 15.39
CA SER A 327 -2.93 2.88 14.01
C SER A 327 -2.91 1.34 13.95
N PHE A 328 -2.22 0.67 14.90
CA PHE A 328 -2.22 -0.78 14.99
C PHE A 328 -3.62 -1.36 15.26
N ARG A 329 -4.36 -0.77 16.21
CA ARG A 329 -5.73 -1.22 16.54
C ARG A 329 -6.71 -1.04 15.40
N ILE A 330 -6.63 0.09 14.68
CA ILE A 330 -7.46 0.32 13.50
C ILE A 330 -7.14 -0.74 12.44
N MET A 331 -5.85 -0.98 12.16
CA MET A 331 -5.42 -2.00 11.19
C MET A 331 -5.93 -3.39 11.55
N VAL A 332 -5.68 -3.85 12.78
CA VAL A 332 -6.07 -5.20 13.24
C VAL A 332 -7.59 -5.33 13.30
N GLY A 333 -8.29 -4.33 13.85
CA GLY A 333 -9.75 -4.33 13.93
C GLY A 333 -10.41 -4.42 12.55
N LEU A 334 -9.91 -3.67 11.56
CA LEU A 334 -10.37 -3.78 10.19
C LEU A 334 -9.98 -5.13 9.55
N GLY A 335 -8.81 -5.67 9.84
CA GLY A 335 -8.41 -7.01 9.38
C GLY A 335 -9.38 -8.11 9.83
N PHE A 336 -9.80 -8.09 11.10
CA PHE A 336 -10.82 -9.01 11.61
C PHE A 336 -12.21 -8.72 11.03
N ALA A 337 -12.57 -7.46 10.76
CA ALA A 337 -13.81 -7.13 10.06
C ALA A 337 -13.84 -7.68 8.63
N MET A 338 -12.70 -7.65 7.92
CA MET A 338 -12.55 -8.24 6.58
C MET A 338 -12.68 -9.76 6.62
N LEU A 339 -12.08 -10.42 7.63
CA LEU A 339 -12.31 -11.84 7.88
C LEU A 339 -13.80 -12.13 8.11
N GLY A 340 -14.46 -11.32 8.95
CA GLY A 340 -15.90 -11.38 9.19
C GLY A 340 -16.72 -11.30 7.91
N LEU A 341 -16.40 -10.38 7.00
CA LEU A 341 -17.04 -10.29 5.67
C LEU A 341 -16.86 -11.57 4.86
N GLY A 342 -15.64 -12.11 4.82
CA GLY A 342 -15.33 -13.40 4.20
C GLY A 342 -16.19 -14.53 4.75
N LEU A 343 -16.27 -14.67 6.08
CA LEU A 343 -17.06 -15.71 6.76
C LEU A 343 -18.57 -15.56 6.52
N VAL A 344 -19.11 -14.34 6.62
CA VAL A 344 -20.53 -14.07 6.32
C VAL A 344 -20.85 -14.39 4.87
N SER A 345 -19.92 -14.14 3.94
CA SER A 345 -20.09 -14.51 2.54
C SER A 345 -20.16 -16.03 2.33
N LEU A 346 -19.38 -16.82 3.08
CA LEU A 346 -19.46 -18.29 3.05
C LEU A 346 -20.79 -18.78 3.62
N LEU A 347 -21.23 -18.21 4.75
CA LEU A 347 -22.56 -18.51 5.31
C LEU A 347 -23.68 -18.21 4.32
N ALA A 348 -23.59 -17.08 3.60
CA ALA A 348 -24.54 -16.71 2.57
C ALA A 348 -24.55 -17.72 1.41
N ARG A 349 -23.39 -18.26 1.01
CA ARG A 349 -23.30 -19.32 -0.01
C ARG A 349 -23.98 -20.61 0.44
N VAL A 350 -23.71 -21.07 1.66
CA VAL A 350 -24.35 -22.27 2.23
C VAL A 350 -25.88 -22.10 2.27
N ARG A 351 -26.36 -20.91 2.62
CA ARG A 351 -27.79 -20.57 2.62
C ARG A 351 -28.37 -20.28 1.23
N LYS A 352 -27.57 -20.38 0.16
CA LYS A 352 -27.94 -20.01 -1.22
C LYS A 352 -28.46 -18.57 -1.35
N ARG A 353 -28.01 -17.68 -0.46
CA ARG A 353 -28.46 -16.28 -0.36
C ARG A 353 -27.39 -15.22 -0.71
N LEU A 354 -26.33 -15.62 -1.41
CA LEU A 354 -25.21 -14.71 -1.70
C LEU A 354 -25.62 -13.48 -2.51
N TYR A 355 -26.62 -13.61 -3.40
CA TYR A 355 -26.99 -12.58 -4.37
C TYR A 355 -28.24 -11.78 -4.00
N ASP A 356 -28.93 -12.13 -2.91
CA ASP A 356 -30.18 -11.53 -2.44
C ASP A 356 -30.14 -11.09 -0.97
N TRP A 357 -29.07 -11.42 -0.21
CA TRP A 357 -28.91 -10.98 1.17
C TRP A 357 -28.48 -9.51 1.29
N THR A 358 -29.47 -8.63 1.40
CA THR A 358 -29.29 -7.17 1.45
C THR A 358 -28.31 -6.66 2.51
N LEU A 359 -28.32 -7.26 3.72
CA LEU A 359 -27.40 -6.88 4.79
C LEU A 359 -25.94 -7.22 4.45
N LEU A 360 -25.69 -8.35 3.79
CA LEU A 360 -24.36 -8.71 3.32
C LEU A 360 -23.87 -7.71 2.26
N HIS A 361 -24.72 -7.33 1.31
CA HIS A 361 -24.33 -6.34 0.29
C HIS A 361 -24.06 -4.97 0.91
N ARG A 362 -24.90 -4.50 1.84
CA ARG A 362 -24.64 -3.25 2.59
C ARG A 362 -23.35 -3.32 3.38
N PHE A 363 -23.08 -4.45 4.03
CA PHE A 363 -21.82 -4.67 4.76
C PHE A 363 -20.61 -4.61 3.82
N ALA A 364 -20.67 -5.26 2.66
CA ALA A 364 -19.61 -5.21 1.66
C ALA A 364 -19.35 -3.78 1.14
N ILE A 365 -20.40 -2.97 0.95
CA ILE A 365 -20.27 -1.57 0.52
C ILE A 365 -19.54 -0.74 1.59
N VAL A 366 -19.93 -0.87 2.86
CA VAL A 366 -19.26 -0.18 3.98
C VAL A 366 -17.81 -0.64 4.12
N MET A 367 -17.53 -1.90 3.85
CA MET A 367 -16.17 -2.45 3.88
C MET A 367 -15.30 -2.03 2.68
N GLY A 368 -15.89 -1.56 1.57
CA GLY A 368 -15.18 -1.13 0.37
C GLY A 368 -13.96 -0.22 0.62
N PRO A 369 -14.11 0.93 1.30
CA PRO A 369 -12.99 1.83 1.60
C PRO A 369 -12.03 1.31 2.69
N THR A 370 -12.42 0.30 3.47
CA THR A 370 -11.65 -0.12 4.66
C THR A 370 -10.30 -0.76 4.31
N GLY A 371 -10.14 -1.31 3.11
CA GLY A 371 -8.84 -1.78 2.60
C GLY A 371 -7.80 -0.66 2.61
N PHE A 372 -8.16 0.49 2.04
CA PHE A 372 -7.31 1.69 2.02
C PHE A 372 -6.98 2.20 3.42
N VAL A 373 -7.98 2.25 4.31
CA VAL A 373 -7.78 2.69 5.69
C VAL A 373 -6.82 1.75 6.42
N ALA A 374 -6.98 0.43 6.27
CA ALA A 374 -6.14 -0.56 6.92
C ALA A 374 -4.68 -0.51 6.43
N VAL A 375 -4.44 -0.36 5.12
CA VAL A 375 -3.06 -0.27 4.59
C VAL A 375 -2.37 1.01 5.07
N ILE A 376 -3.07 2.15 5.09
CA ILE A 376 -2.50 3.40 5.62
C ILE A 376 -2.22 3.28 7.11
N ALA A 377 -3.15 2.71 7.89
CA ALA A 377 -2.93 2.46 9.31
C ALA A 377 -1.72 1.52 9.55
N GLY A 378 -1.53 0.50 8.72
CA GLY A 378 -0.36 -0.39 8.79
C GLY A 378 0.96 0.31 8.46
N TRP A 379 0.97 1.17 7.44
CA TRP A 379 2.13 2.00 7.10
C TRP A 379 2.45 2.99 8.21
N VAL A 380 1.46 3.66 8.78
CA VAL A 380 1.64 4.56 9.93
C VAL A 380 2.25 3.80 11.11
N THR A 381 1.70 2.62 11.43
CA THR A 381 2.23 1.77 12.51
C THR A 381 3.71 1.45 12.28
N THR A 382 4.07 1.11 11.05
CA THR A 382 5.43 0.66 10.72
C THR A 382 6.44 1.80 10.64
N GLU A 383 6.06 2.93 10.03
CA GLU A 383 6.96 4.06 9.79
C GLU A 383 7.03 5.01 10.98
N VAL A 384 5.90 5.30 11.64
CA VAL A 384 5.92 6.08 12.89
C VAL A 384 6.54 5.25 14.01
N GLY A 385 6.33 3.94 14.02
CA GLY A 385 6.99 3.03 14.95
C GLY A 385 8.52 2.94 14.77
N ARG A 386 9.06 3.38 13.63
CA ARG A 386 10.53 3.47 13.40
C ARG A 386 11.14 4.72 14.05
N GLN A 387 10.33 5.73 14.37
CA GLN A 387 10.82 6.93 15.03
C GLN A 387 11.51 6.57 16.36
N PRO A 388 12.64 7.23 16.70
CA PRO A 388 13.16 8.47 16.11
C PRO A 388 14.14 8.29 14.93
N TYR A 389 14.13 7.13 14.27
CA TYR A 389 15.11 6.79 13.23
C TYR A 389 14.54 6.90 11.81
N THR A 390 15.39 7.37 10.89
CA THR A 390 15.18 7.20 9.44
C THR A 390 15.81 5.89 8.96
N VAL A 391 17.02 5.56 9.43
CA VAL A 391 17.61 4.22 9.31
C VAL A 391 17.73 3.67 10.73
N TYR A 392 16.96 2.63 11.03
CA TYR A 392 16.78 2.13 12.40
C TYR A 392 18.13 1.82 13.06
N GLY A 393 18.35 2.31 14.28
CA GLY A 393 19.59 2.12 15.03
C GLY A 393 20.78 3.00 14.59
N HIS A 394 20.78 3.54 13.36
CA HIS A 394 22.00 4.17 12.79
C HIS A 394 21.85 5.63 12.38
N LEU A 395 20.67 6.10 11.99
CA LEU A 395 20.48 7.49 11.55
C LEU A 395 19.17 8.07 12.10
N LEU A 396 19.30 9.09 12.96
CA LEU A 396 18.16 9.81 13.53
C LEU A 396 17.45 10.67 12.49
N THR A 397 16.13 10.76 12.58
CA THR A 397 15.31 11.58 11.69
C THR A 397 15.67 13.06 11.76
N ALA A 398 15.96 13.56 12.96
CA ALA A 398 16.46 14.92 13.15
C ALA A 398 17.79 15.20 12.43
N GLN A 399 18.58 14.17 12.09
CA GLN A 399 19.87 14.29 11.40
C GLN A 399 19.79 13.91 9.91
N SER A 400 18.58 13.68 9.39
CA SER A 400 18.35 13.16 8.03
C SER A 400 17.78 14.20 7.06
N HIS A 401 17.24 15.30 7.58
CA HIS A 401 16.53 16.32 6.82
C HIS A 401 17.47 17.23 6.02
N SER A 402 16.95 17.86 4.98
CA SER A 402 17.64 18.92 4.25
C SER A 402 17.78 20.19 5.08
N PRO A 403 18.88 20.95 4.94
CA PRO A 403 19.08 22.23 5.63
C PRO A 403 18.23 23.34 5.01
N LEU A 404 16.89 23.23 5.13
CA LEU A 404 15.92 24.17 4.59
C LEU A 404 15.27 25.00 5.70
N ALA A 405 14.97 26.26 5.39
CA ALA A 405 14.21 27.12 6.29
C ALA A 405 12.75 26.68 6.38
N ALA A 406 12.16 26.73 7.58
CA ALA A 406 10.77 26.32 7.83
C ALA A 406 9.73 26.98 6.89
N PRO A 407 9.82 28.28 6.55
CA PRO A 407 8.88 28.90 5.62
C PRO A 407 8.88 28.27 4.22
N ALA A 408 10.04 27.81 3.73
CA ALA A 408 10.14 27.17 2.42
C ALA A 408 9.41 25.82 2.41
N VAL A 409 9.62 25.00 3.45
CA VAL A 409 8.94 23.69 3.60
C VAL A 409 7.44 23.88 3.83
N ALA A 410 7.03 24.90 4.60
CA ALA A 410 5.61 25.21 4.81
C ALA A 410 4.91 25.64 3.51
N ALA A 411 5.58 26.45 2.69
CA ALA A 411 5.05 26.88 1.39
C ALA A 411 4.91 25.70 0.42
N SER A 412 5.92 24.82 0.33
CA SER A 412 5.84 23.62 -0.50
C SER A 412 4.75 22.66 -0.01
N LEU A 413 4.62 22.47 1.31
CA LEU A 413 3.56 21.65 1.89
C LEU A 413 2.18 22.17 1.52
N LEU A 414 1.95 23.49 1.62
CA LEU A 414 0.67 24.09 1.22
C LEU A 414 0.39 23.89 -0.27
N ALA A 415 1.40 24.06 -1.13
CA ALA A 415 1.28 23.80 -2.55
C ALA A 415 0.92 22.33 -2.84
N PHE A 416 1.59 21.38 -2.17
CA PHE A 416 1.27 19.96 -2.27
C PHE A 416 -0.16 19.67 -1.83
N ILE A 417 -0.60 20.21 -0.70
CA ILE A 417 -1.98 20.07 -0.22
C ILE A 417 -2.98 20.51 -1.29
N LEU A 418 -2.83 21.72 -1.83
CA LEU A 418 -3.76 22.28 -2.82
C LEU A 418 -3.78 21.47 -4.11
N VAL A 419 -2.60 21.18 -4.68
CA VAL A 419 -2.48 20.42 -5.94
C VAL A 419 -2.98 18.99 -5.75
N TYR A 420 -2.65 18.33 -4.65
CA TYR A 420 -3.04 16.95 -4.43
C TYR A 420 -4.54 16.83 -4.22
N PHE A 421 -5.18 17.69 -3.42
CA PHE A 421 -6.64 17.65 -3.27
C PHE A 421 -7.36 17.89 -4.60
N PHE A 422 -6.84 18.77 -5.46
CA PHE A 422 -7.40 18.99 -6.79
C PHE A 422 -7.22 17.78 -7.71
N VAL A 423 -5.98 17.33 -7.93
CA VAL A 423 -5.65 16.27 -8.90
C VAL A 423 -6.16 14.90 -8.44
N PHE A 424 -5.87 14.51 -7.19
CA PHE A 424 -6.35 13.24 -6.64
C PHE A 424 -7.85 13.25 -6.36
N GLY A 425 -8.42 14.40 -5.96
CA GLY A 425 -9.87 14.55 -5.84
C GLY A 425 -10.59 14.32 -7.18
N ALA A 426 -10.07 14.89 -8.27
CA ALA A 426 -10.59 14.63 -9.61
C ALA A 426 -10.44 13.15 -10.01
N GLY A 427 -9.26 12.55 -9.79
CA GLY A 427 -9.02 11.13 -10.08
C GLY A 427 -9.98 10.19 -9.34
N VAL A 428 -10.15 10.40 -8.04
CA VAL A 428 -11.10 9.63 -7.20
C VAL A 428 -12.54 9.84 -7.66
N PHE A 429 -12.93 11.07 -8.01
CA PHE A 429 -14.25 11.36 -8.57
C PHE A 429 -14.51 10.58 -9.86
N TYR A 430 -13.56 10.56 -10.80
CA TYR A 430 -13.69 9.79 -12.04
C TYR A 430 -13.75 8.28 -11.79
N ILE A 431 -12.92 7.75 -10.87
CA ILE A 431 -12.96 6.34 -10.47
C ILE A 431 -14.36 5.98 -9.93
N PHE A 432 -14.93 6.76 -9.01
CA PHE A 432 -16.28 6.50 -8.51
C PHE A 432 -17.34 6.64 -9.60
N ARG A 433 -17.20 7.61 -10.50
CA ARG A 433 -18.12 7.77 -11.63
C ARG A 433 -18.09 6.57 -12.57
N LEU A 434 -16.93 5.97 -12.81
CA LEU A 434 -16.80 4.73 -13.58
C LEU A 434 -17.40 3.55 -12.82
N MET A 435 -17.08 3.41 -11.53
CA MET A 435 -17.61 2.34 -10.68
C MET A 435 -19.15 2.37 -10.54
N ALA A 436 -19.75 3.55 -10.65
CA ALA A 436 -21.20 3.73 -10.56
C ALA A 436 -21.95 3.28 -11.82
N ARG A 437 -21.28 3.14 -12.97
CA ARG A 437 -21.87 2.60 -14.20
C ARG A 437 -21.99 1.09 -14.08
N THR A 438 -23.10 0.54 -14.56
CA THR A 438 -23.28 -0.92 -14.61
C THR A 438 -22.42 -1.48 -15.75
N PRO A 439 -21.64 -2.55 -15.52
CA PRO A 439 -20.94 -3.24 -16.61
C PRO A 439 -21.94 -3.71 -17.68
N VAL A 440 -21.63 -3.50 -18.95
CA VAL A 440 -22.51 -3.91 -20.06
C VAL A 440 -21.98 -5.12 -20.82
N VAL A 441 -22.85 -5.80 -21.57
CA VAL A 441 -22.42 -6.85 -22.50
C VAL A 441 -21.68 -6.19 -23.66
N GLY A 442 -20.49 -6.68 -23.99
CA GLY A 442 -19.69 -6.08 -25.06
C GLY A 442 -19.13 -4.72 -24.67
N GLU A 443 -18.70 -4.56 -23.42
CA GLU A 443 -17.91 -3.40 -22.98
C GLU A 443 -16.86 -3.06 -24.02
N SER A 444 -16.72 -1.77 -24.33
CA SER A 444 -15.72 -1.30 -25.29
C SER A 444 -14.35 -1.15 -24.63
N GLU A 445 -13.30 -1.20 -25.44
CA GLU A 445 -11.96 -0.77 -25.03
C GLU A 445 -12.00 0.72 -24.59
N PRO A 446 -11.06 1.17 -23.75
CA PRO A 446 -10.86 2.59 -23.51
C PRO A 446 -10.72 3.33 -24.86
N THR A 447 -11.43 4.43 -25.05
CA THR A 447 -11.41 5.20 -26.30
C THR A 447 -10.01 5.69 -26.61
N HIS A 448 -9.66 5.69 -27.91
CA HIS A 448 -8.32 6.01 -28.41
C HIS A 448 -7.85 7.45 -28.21
N ASP A 449 -8.67 8.35 -27.66
CA ASP A 449 -8.23 9.71 -27.33
C ASP A 449 -7.18 9.65 -26.23
N PRO A 450 -5.89 9.85 -26.52
CA PRO A 450 -4.90 10.00 -25.49
C PRO A 450 -5.20 11.37 -24.88
N ALA A 451 -5.84 11.38 -23.71
CA ALA A 451 -5.81 12.57 -22.86
C ALA A 451 -4.34 12.76 -22.47
N ARG A 452 -3.63 13.56 -23.28
CA ARG A 452 -2.22 14.00 -23.23
C ARG A 452 -1.56 13.82 -21.85
N ALA A 453 -1.22 12.59 -21.51
CA ALA A 453 -0.51 12.21 -20.27
C ALA A 453 0.91 11.74 -20.56
N ALA A 454 1.29 11.62 -21.84
CA ALA A 454 2.69 11.56 -22.21
C ALA A 454 3.28 12.96 -22.05
N GLY A 455 4.33 13.05 -21.24
CA GLY A 455 5.10 14.26 -21.04
C GLY A 455 5.55 14.89 -22.35
N ILE A 456 5.92 16.16 -22.25
CA ILE A 456 6.33 17.07 -23.32
C ILE A 456 7.47 16.43 -24.15
N THR A 457 7.13 15.64 -25.17
CA THR A 457 8.03 15.43 -26.29
C THR A 457 8.01 16.71 -27.11
N PRO A 458 9.16 17.33 -27.43
CA PRO A 458 9.18 18.47 -28.32
C PRO A 458 8.67 18.00 -29.69
N ALA A 459 7.53 18.53 -30.14
CA ALA A 459 7.14 18.49 -31.54
C ALA A 459 8.15 19.38 -32.29
N PRO A 460 8.99 18.79 -33.15
CA PRO A 460 8.80 19.01 -34.58
C PRO A 460 9.24 17.77 -35.38
N ALA A 461 8.29 16.92 -35.74
CA ALA A 461 8.47 15.95 -36.84
C ALA A 461 7.14 15.65 -37.56
N ILE A 462 6.13 16.49 -37.38
CA ILE A 462 4.86 16.42 -38.11
C ILE A 462 4.76 17.73 -38.88
N ASP A 463 5.63 17.87 -39.89
CA ASP A 463 5.48 18.82 -41.01
C ASP A 463 6.62 18.54 -42.00
N ALA A 464 6.56 17.38 -42.65
CA ALA A 464 7.38 17.09 -43.82
C ALA A 464 6.78 15.94 -44.64
N GLU A 465 5.49 15.99 -44.99
CA GLU A 465 4.95 15.18 -46.10
C GLU A 465 3.60 15.74 -46.59
N SER A 466 3.63 16.97 -47.11
CA SER A 466 2.62 17.46 -48.05
C SER A 466 3.30 18.40 -49.06
N GLY A 467 4.13 17.81 -49.93
CA GLY A 467 4.77 18.49 -51.06
C GLY A 467 4.47 17.71 -52.34
N GLY A 468 3.62 18.29 -53.19
CA GLY A 468 2.96 17.65 -54.32
C GLY A 468 3.84 16.94 -55.35
N ARG A 469 3.19 15.99 -56.05
CA ARG A 469 3.49 15.69 -57.46
C ARG A 469 2.27 16.07 -58.29
N GLY A 470 2.48 17.00 -59.21
CA GLY A 470 1.93 16.85 -60.55
C GLY A 470 2.70 15.77 -61.31
#